data_AF-A0A496UGY8-F1
#
_entry.id   AF-A0A496UGY8-F1
#
_cell.length_a   1.000
_cell.length_b   1.000
_cell.length_c   1.000
_cell.angle_alpha   90.00
_cell.angle_beta   90.00
_cell.angle_gamma   90.00
#
_symmetry.space_group_name_H-M   'P 1'
#
loop_
_entity.id
_entity.type
_entity.pdbx_description
1 polymer ?
#
loop_
_entity_poly.entity_id
_entity_poly.type
_entity_poly.pdbx_seq_one_letter_code
_entity_poly.pdbx_strand_id
1 'polypeptide(L)'
;GACEGYVYIRKEYPLAMKRLIIAIDQAREHGLLGKNIFDTGFDFDIVVHRGAGAFVCGESSALMASMAGNPGEPRAKYVRSVERGYKDKPTVLNNVETWANIPLIMEKGAEWFASIGTGDVSENPWDGSSGTKVFSLVGDVNHIGLVEVPMGITLREIIFEIGGGIPEGREFKAVQTGGPSGGVLPADKLDLPVDFDTLTEVGSMMGSGGMVVMDDETCMIQVAKYFVDFLKDESCGKCTPCREGLVALGTILDRITSGDGREGDIELLEEYGQNMCECSLCALGQTAANPVLSTIKYFREEYEEHIREGKCSALKCKALIKYRIIADNCTGCTICARNCPVDAIAGSLKEQHIIDQDKCIHCGVCREVCNFNAVEVL
;
A
#
# COMPACT_ATOMS: atom_id res chain seq x y z
N GLY A 1 28.23 23.65 -8.45
CA GLY A 1 27.38 22.50 -8.08
C GLY A 1 26.91 22.69 -6.66
N ALA A 2 26.27 21.67 -6.06
CA ALA A 2 25.98 21.67 -4.63
C ALA A 2 27.29 21.49 -3.84
N CYS A 3 27.44 22.21 -2.72
CA CYS A 3 28.53 22.03 -1.75
C CYS A 3 28.06 21.38 -0.45
N GLU A 4 26.75 21.15 -0.32
CA GLU A 4 26.12 20.53 0.84
C GLU A 4 25.08 19.51 0.38
N GLY A 5 25.09 18.34 1.01
CA GLY A 5 24.08 17.31 0.88
C GLY A 5 23.31 17.13 2.18
N TYR A 6 22.04 16.74 2.07
CA TYR A 6 21.21 16.46 3.23
C TYR A 6 20.53 15.11 3.06
N VAL A 7 20.60 14.26 4.09
CA VAL A 7 19.87 12.98 4.12
C VAL A 7 18.76 13.08 5.14
N TYR A 8 17.51 13.09 4.66
CA TYR A 8 16.33 13.04 5.51
C TYR A 8 15.95 11.58 5.80
N ILE A 9 16.11 11.15 7.05
CA ILE A 9 15.82 9.78 7.48
C ILE A 9 14.62 9.73 8.42
N ARG A 10 13.72 8.77 8.17
CA ARG A 10 12.55 8.52 9.03
C ARG A 10 12.96 8.16 10.46
N LYS A 11 12.12 8.55 11.43
CA LYS A 11 12.38 8.32 12.86
C LYS A 11 12.46 6.83 13.19
N GLU A 12 11.68 6.05 12.47
CA GLU A 12 11.44 4.61 12.61
C GLU A 12 12.66 3.76 12.22
N TYR A 13 13.73 4.37 11.67
CA TYR A 13 14.89 3.67 11.10
C TYR A 13 16.19 3.86 11.92
N PRO A 14 16.24 3.46 13.21
CA PRO A 14 17.39 3.72 14.07
C PRO A 14 18.66 2.97 13.60
N LEU A 15 18.51 1.76 13.05
CA LEU A 15 19.65 0.97 12.57
C LEU A 15 20.27 1.57 11.30
N ALA A 16 19.44 1.96 10.33
CA ALA A 16 19.92 2.64 9.12
C ALA A 16 20.56 3.99 9.46
N MET A 17 19.99 4.76 10.40
CA MET A 17 20.60 5.99 10.89
C MET A 17 21.99 5.76 11.48
N LYS A 18 22.12 4.76 12.37
CA LYS A 18 23.41 4.39 12.97
C LYS A 18 24.45 4.03 11.90
N ARG A 19 24.08 3.18 10.93
CA ARG A 19 24.98 2.75 9.85
C ARG A 19 25.37 3.91 8.93
N LEU A 20 24.42 4.77 8.59
CA LEU A 20 24.67 5.93 7.74
C LEU A 20 25.64 6.91 8.41
N ILE A 21 25.48 7.18 9.70
CA ILE A 21 26.40 8.06 10.44
C ILE A 21 27.82 7.49 10.42
N ILE A 22 27.99 6.20 10.72
CA ILE A 22 29.29 5.52 10.66
C ILE A 22 29.93 5.66 9.27
N ALA A 23 29.15 5.43 8.20
CA ALA A 23 29.65 5.52 6.83
C ALA A 23 30.04 6.96 6.43
N ILE A 24 29.27 7.97 6.87
CA ILE A 24 29.60 9.38 6.63
C ILE A 24 30.88 9.77 7.36
N ASP A 25 31.05 9.34 8.61
CA ASP A 25 32.26 9.63 9.39
C ASP A 25 33.48 8.95 8.78
N GLN A 26 33.36 7.69 8.34
CA GLN A 26 34.40 7.00 7.57
C GLN A 26 34.74 7.73 6.27
N ALA A 27 33.74 8.20 5.52
CA ALA A 27 33.97 8.94 4.28
C ALA A 27 34.72 10.26 4.53
N ARG A 28 34.43 10.96 5.64
CA ARG A 28 35.20 12.15 6.07
C ARG A 28 36.64 11.80 6.44
N GLU A 29 36.85 10.74 7.22
CA GLU A 29 38.19 10.27 7.60
C GLU A 29 39.07 9.92 6.40
N HIS A 30 38.46 9.38 5.33
CA HIS A 30 39.15 9.05 4.08
C HIS A 30 39.23 10.22 3.09
N GLY A 31 38.77 11.42 3.46
CA GLY A 31 38.79 12.61 2.59
C GLY A 31 37.83 12.56 1.40
N LEU A 32 36.81 11.69 1.45
CA LEU A 32 35.74 11.58 0.44
C LEU A 32 34.61 12.58 0.67
N LEU A 33 34.52 13.13 1.88
CA LEU A 33 33.62 14.22 2.26
C LEU A 33 34.42 15.27 3.04
N GLY A 34 34.14 16.54 2.81
CA GLY A 34 34.82 17.66 3.44
C GLY A 34 35.31 18.68 2.41
N LYS A 35 36.46 19.29 2.70
CA LYS A 35 37.05 20.33 1.85
C LYS A 35 38.06 19.74 0.87
N ASN A 36 38.13 20.34 -0.32
CA ASN A 36 39.12 20.06 -1.34
C ASN A 36 39.26 18.56 -1.63
N ILE A 37 38.13 17.88 -1.90
CA ILE A 37 38.07 16.44 -2.13
C ILE A 37 39.00 16.07 -3.29
N PHE A 38 39.94 15.14 -3.02
CA PHE A 38 40.98 14.72 -3.96
C PHE A 38 41.81 15.86 -4.58
N ASP A 39 42.02 16.96 -3.86
CA ASP A 39 42.77 18.14 -4.33
C ASP A 39 42.19 18.80 -5.59
N THR A 40 40.90 18.60 -5.84
CA THR A 40 40.21 19.12 -7.04
C THR A 40 39.71 20.56 -6.90
N GLY A 41 39.78 21.15 -5.70
CA GLY A 41 39.15 22.42 -5.36
C GLY A 41 37.64 22.33 -5.08
N PHE A 42 37.08 21.11 -5.05
CA PHE A 42 35.66 20.87 -4.77
C PHE A 42 35.42 20.54 -3.29
N ASP A 43 34.46 21.25 -2.69
CA ASP A 43 34.01 21.03 -1.31
C ASP A 43 32.62 20.39 -1.31
N PHE A 44 32.43 19.33 -0.54
CA PHE A 44 31.12 18.70 -0.35
C PHE A 44 31.03 17.95 0.98
N ASP A 45 29.97 18.19 1.75
CA ASP A 45 29.71 17.47 3.00
C ASP A 45 28.22 17.16 3.16
N ILE A 46 27.90 16.17 4.01
CA ILE A 46 26.55 15.63 4.18
C ILE A 46 26.08 15.81 5.63
N VAL A 47 24.86 16.33 5.79
CA VAL A 47 24.17 16.43 7.08
C VAL A 47 22.97 15.47 7.13
N VAL A 48 22.86 14.71 8.20
CA VAL A 48 21.71 13.82 8.43
C VAL A 48 20.64 14.55 9.24
N HIS A 49 19.42 14.61 8.70
CA HIS A 49 18.24 15.11 9.39
C HIS A 49 17.31 13.95 9.71
N ARG A 50 16.94 13.81 10.99
CA ARG A 50 15.96 12.82 11.43
C ARG A 50 14.56 13.44 11.43
N GLY A 51 13.63 12.81 10.72
CA GLY A 51 12.21 13.16 10.73
C GLY A 51 11.51 12.79 12.05
N ALA A 52 10.22 13.11 12.15
CA ALA A 52 9.41 12.88 13.34
C ALA A 52 8.40 11.72 13.24
N GLY A 53 8.34 11.03 12.10
CA GLY A 53 7.40 9.91 11.87
C GLY A 53 6.09 10.36 11.21
N ALA A 54 6.17 11.15 10.14
CA ALA A 54 5.01 11.54 9.33
C ALA A 54 5.27 11.15 7.87
N PHE A 55 4.39 10.34 7.29
CA PHE A 55 4.52 9.81 5.93
C PHE A 55 4.48 10.92 4.87
N VAL A 56 3.64 11.93 5.07
CA VAL A 56 3.56 13.10 4.18
C VAL A 56 4.89 13.85 4.04
N CYS A 57 5.78 13.79 5.04
CA CYS A 57 7.11 14.39 4.95
C CYS A 57 8.04 13.66 3.96
N GLY A 58 7.61 12.54 3.36
CA GLY A 58 8.28 11.96 2.19
C GLY A 58 7.98 12.72 0.88
N GLU A 59 6.92 13.54 0.84
CA GLU A 59 6.60 14.38 -0.31
C GLU A 59 7.64 15.51 -0.44
N SER A 60 8.05 15.78 -1.68
CA SER A 60 9.18 16.68 -1.98
C SER A 60 9.18 18.03 -1.27
N SER A 61 8.04 18.72 -1.23
CA SER A 61 7.94 20.06 -0.67
C SER A 61 7.67 20.04 0.83
N ALA A 62 6.91 19.05 1.31
CA ALA A 62 6.72 18.78 2.73
C ALA A 62 8.03 18.41 3.43
N LEU A 63 8.88 17.62 2.78
CA LEU A 63 10.22 17.24 3.26
C LEU A 63 11.08 18.49 3.51
N MET A 64 11.14 19.39 2.52
CA MET A 64 11.91 20.62 2.64
C MET A 64 11.36 21.56 3.72
N ALA A 65 10.03 21.64 3.86
CA ALA A 65 9.39 22.41 4.92
C ALA A 65 9.73 21.84 6.31
N SER A 66 9.62 20.52 6.47
CA SER A 66 9.96 19.81 7.71
C SER A 66 11.44 19.99 8.08
N MET A 67 12.34 19.85 7.11
CA MET A 67 13.78 20.12 7.31
C MET A 67 14.09 21.57 7.69
N ALA A 68 13.25 22.52 7.29
CA ALA A 68 13.38 23.92 7.64
C ALA A 68 12.80 24.26 9.02
N GLY A 69 12.23 23.27 9.73
CA GLY A 69 11.60 23.44 11.04
C GLY A 69 10.14 23.88 10.97
N ASN A 70 9.53 23.90 9.78
CA ASN A 70 8.11 24.19 9.60
C ASN A 70 7.29 22.90 9.67
N PRO A 71 5.94 22.98 9.82
CA PRO A 71 5.07 21.84 9.61
C PRO A 71 5.32 21.18 8.25
N GLY A 72 5.29 19.84 8.22
CA GLY A 72 5.53 19.01 7.04
C GLY A 72 4.40 19.05 6.02
N GLU A 73 3.99 20.25 5.62
CA GLU A 73 2.88 20.46 4.71
C GLU A 73 3.38 20.73 3.29
N PRO A 74 2.82 20.04 2.28
CA PRO A 74 3.12 20.37 0.89
C PRO A 74 2.73 21.80 0.53
N ARG A 75 3.43 22.35 -0.47
CA ARG A 75 3.05 23.61 -1.14
C ARG A 75 2.73 23.37 -2.60
N ALA A 76 1.93 24.27 -3.17
CA ALA A 76 1.73 24.32 -4.62
C ALA A 76 3.09 24.53 -5.33
N LYS A 77 3.29 23.79 -6.42
CA LYS A 77 4.58 23.71 -7.14
C LYS A 77 4.67 24.71 -8.29
N TYR A 78 4.18 25.94 -8.10
CA TYR A 78 4.34 27.02 -9.09
C TYR A 78 5.82 27.37 -9.32
N VAL A 79 6.62 27.34 -8.25
CA VAL A 79 8.09 27.46 -8.30
C VAL A 79 8.69 26.11 -7.96
N ARG A 80 9.53 25.58 -8.85
CA ARG A 80 10.18 24.27 -8.67
C ARG A 80 11.32 24.35 -7.65
N SER A 81 11.62 23.24 -6.97
CA SER A 81 12.66 23.19 -5.95
C SER A 81 14.06 23.48 -6.51
N VAL A 82 14.29 23.14 -7.78
CA VAL A 82 15.53 23.44 -8.50
C VAL A 82 15.77 24.94 -8.65
N GLU A 83 14.73 25.77 -8.55
CA GLU A 83 14.85 27.23 -8.50
C GLU A 83 14.83 27.73 -7.05
N ARG A 84 13.82 27.31 -6.26
CA ARG A 84 13.65 27.68 -4.85
C ARG A 84 13.13 26.50 -4.04
N GLY A 85 14.05 25.78 -3.40
CA GLY A 85 13.80 24.60 -2.57
C GLY A 85 14.10 24.86 -1.10
N TYR A 86 15.02 24.09 -0.52
CA TYR A 86 15.37 24.18 0.88
C TYR A 86 16.00 25.55 1.20
N LYS A 87 15.44 26.26 2.19
CA LYS A 87 15.85 27.62 2.60
C LYS A 87 15.96 28.61 1.42
N ASP A 88 15.02 28.52 0.47
CA ASP A 88 14.96 29.34 -0.74
C ASP A 88 16.20 29.22 -1.66
N LYS A 89 16.96 28.13 -1.54
CA LYS A 89 18.09 27.80 -2.43
C LYS A 89 17.69 26.78 -3.49
N PRO A 90 18.28 26.83 -4.70
CA PRO A 90 18.21 25.75 -5.68
C PRO A 90 18.52 24.39 -5.05
N THR A 91 17.55 23.48 -5.03
CA THR A 91 17.66 22.18 -4.36
C THR A 91 17.14 21.07 -5.26
N VAL A 92 18.01 20.09 -5.51
CA VAL A 92 17.67 18.83 -6.15
C VAL A 92 17.34 17.82 -5.06
N LEU A 93 16.19 17.16 -5.19
CA LEU A 93 15.74 16.10 -4.29
C LEU A 93 15.54 14.83 -5.10
N ASN A 94 16.11 13.72 -4.64
CA ASN A 94 15.89 12.39 -5.22
C ASN A 94 15.78 11.33 -4.12
N ASN A 95 15.19 10.19 -4.46
CA ASN A 95 15.16 9.01 -3.60
C ASN A 95 16.59 8.46 -3.42
N VAL A 96 16.81 7.75 -2.31
CA VAL A 96 18.08 7.06 -2.02
C VAL A 96 18.44 6.05 -3.10
N GLU A 97 17.46 5.31 -3.63
CA GLU A 97 17.67 4.33 -4.70
C GLU A 97 18.22 4.98 -5.98
N THR A 98 17.68 6.14 -6.36
CA THR A 98 18.20 6.91 -7.50
C THR A 98 19.67 7.26 -7.29
N TRP A 99 20.03 7.77 -6.11
CA TRP A 99 21.43 8.11 -5.81
C TRP A 99 22.34 6.88 -5.70
N ALA A 100 21.83 5.73 -5.26
CA ALA A 100 22.58 4.48 -5.19
C ALA A 100 22.94 3.94 -6.59
N ASN A 101 22.12 4.22 -7.60
CA ASN A 101 22.39 3.82 -8.98
C ASN A 101 23.45 4.70 -9.69
N ILE A 102 23.58 5.98 -9.31
CA ILE A 102 24.48 6.93 -10.01
C ILE A 102 25.95 6.46 -10.05
N PRO A 103 26.59 6.03 -8.95
CA PRO A 103 27.98 5.57 -9.00
C PRO A 103 28.20 4.40 -9.99
N LEU A 104 27.27 3.45 -10.04
CA LEU A 104 27.34 2.31 -10.96
C LEU A 104 27.18 2.73 -12.42
N ILE A 105 26.28 3.70 -12.69
CA ILE A 105 26.11 4.28 -14.02
C ILE A 105 27.39 5.02 -14.46
N MET A 106 28.03 5.78 -13.56
CA MET A 106 29.27 6.48 -13.87
C MET A 106 30.44 5.53 -14.12
N GLU A 107 30.49 4.40 -13.41
CA GLU A 107 31.53 3.39 -13.55
C GLU A 107 31.36 2.53 -14.82
N LYS A 108 30.14 2.06 -15.09
CA LYS A 108 29.86 1.10 -16.18
C LYS A 108 29.34 1.75 -17.46
N GLY A 109 29.01 3.04 -17.42
CA GLY A 109 28.46 3.81 -18.53
C GLY A 109 26.93 3.81 -18.56
N ALA A 110 26.36 4.87 -19.13
CA ALA A 110 24.91 5.04 -19.28
C ALA A 110 24.28 3.99 -20.19
N GLU A 111 24.99 3.58 -21.26
CA GLU A 111 24.53 2.53 -22.18
C GLU A 111 24.33 1.19 -21.47
N TRP A 112 25.19 0.84 -20.51
CA TRP A 112 25.03 -0.37 -19.71
C TRP A 112 23.71 -0.34 -18.92
N PHE A 113 23.44 0.77 -18.23
CA PHE A 113 22.20 0.90 -17.45
C PHE A 113 20.95 0.94 -18.34
N ALA A 114 21.05 1.62 -19.49
CA ALA A 114 20.00 1.68 -20.50
C ALA A 114 19.72 0.34 -21.18
N SER A 115 20.72 -0.55 -21.25
CA SER A 115 20.56 -1.91 -21.81
C SER A 115 19.73 -2.84 -20.93
N ILE A 116 19.45 -2.44 -19.68
CA ILE A 116 18.58 -3.16 -18.74
C ILE A 116 17.23 -2.43 -18.74
N GLY A 117 16.12 -3.17 -18.75
CA GLY A 117 14.77 -2.59 -18.70
C GLY A 117 14.01 -2.72 -20.01
N THR A 118 13.04 -1.83 -20.24
CA THR A 118 12.17 -1.82 -21.43
C THR A 118 12.32 -0.55 -22.26
N GLY A 119 11.95 -0.65 -23.54
CA GLY A 119 11.96 0.45 -24.49
C GLY A 119 13.36 0.79 -25.03
N ASP A 120 13.42 1.80 -25.90
CA ASP A 120 14.67 2.35 -26.44
C ASP A 120 14.79 3.81 -26.00
N VAL A 121 15.70 4.06 -25.06
CA VAL A 121 15.94 5.40 -24.50
C VAL A 121 17.07 6.16 -25.20
N SER A 122 17.62 5.62 -26.30
CA SER A 122 18.79 6.20 -26.98
C SER A 122 18.49 7.53 -27.66
N GLU A 123 17.28 7.70 -28.21
CA GLU A 123 16.83 8.96 -28.81
C GLU A 123 16.00 9.82 -27.84
N ASN A 124 15.18 9.18 -27.00
CA ASN A 124 14.28 9.84 -26.08
C ASN A 124 14.24 9.10 -24.72
N PRO A 125 14.65 9.75 -23.60
CA PRO A 125 14.68 9.09 -22.29
C PRO A 125 13.31 8.71 -21.73
N TRP A 126 12.22 9.10 -22.40
CA TRP A 126 10.84 8.80 -22.01
C TRP A 126 10.21 7.64 -22.80
N ASP A 127 10.90 7.07 -23.79
CA ASP A 127 10.37 5.97 -24.63
C ASP A 127 10.67 4.57 -24.03
N GLY A 128 10.96 4.52 -22.73
CA GLY A 128 11.31 3.30 -22.03
C GLY A 128 11.52 3.48 -20.53
N SER A 129 11.77 2.38 -19.85
CA SER A 129 12.08 2.31 -18.42
C SER A 129 13.36 1.54 -18.21
N SER A 130 14.48 2.26 -18.05
CA SER A 130 15.81 1.66 -17.90
C SER A 130 16.19 1.29 -16.49
N GLY A 131 17.09 0.32 -16.36
CA GLY A 131 17.73 -0.10 -15.13
C GLY A 131 16.96 -1.14 -14.33
N THR A 132 17.33 -1.23 -13.05
CA THR A 132 16.71 -2.11 -12.06
C THR A 132 15.89 -1.30 -11.06
N LYS A 133 14.96 -1.99 -10.41
CA LYS A 133 14.13 -1.46 -9.33
C LYS A 133 14.09 -2.44 -8.17
N VAL A 134 14.20 -1.91 -6.96
CA VAL A 134 14.00 -2.68 -5.73
C VAL A 134 12.53 -2.64 -5.33
N PHE A 135 11.92 -3.81 -5.18
CA PHE A 135 10.58 -4.00 -4.65
C PHE A 135 10.60 -4.62 -3.26
N SER A 136 9.66 -4.22 -2.42
CA SER A 136 9.34 -4.86 -1.15
C SER A 136 8.14 -5.77 -1.37
N LEU A 137 8.41 -7.07 -1.52
CA LEU A 137 7.42 -8.11 -1.72
C LEU A 137 6.96 -8.66 -0.36
N VAL A 138 5.69 -8.46 -0.04
CA VAL A 138 5.06 -8.87 1.23
C VAL A 138 3.63 -9.36 0.97
N GLY A 139 2.94 -9.82 2.03
CA GLY A 139 1.59 -10.36 1.93
C GLY A 139 1.59 -11.88 1.80
N ASP A 140 0.61 -12.42 1.08
CA ASP A 140 0.37 -13.85 0.93
C ASP A 140 1.30 -14.46 -0.13
N VAL A 141 2.60 -14.52 0.19
CA VAL A 141 3.65 -15.01 -0.71
C VAL A 141 4.71 -15.79 0.08
N ASN A 142 5.21 -16.89 -0.48
CA ASN A 142 6.12 -17.81 0.24
C ASN A 142 7.45 -17.18 0.62
N HIS A 143 8.02 -16.33 -0.24
CA HIS A 143 9.29 -15.64 -0.02
C HIS A 143 9.08 -14.13 0.08
N ILE A 144 8.93 -13.64 1.30
CA ILE A 144 8.86 -12.20 1.59
C ILE A 144 10.26 -11.56 1.65
N GLY A 145 10.39 -10.32 1.16
CA GLY A 145 11.66 -9.61 1.25
C GLY A 145 11.81 -8.45 0.28
N LEU A 146 13.05 -7.97 0.15
CA LEU A 146 13.44 -7.02 -0.88
C LEU A 146 14.01 -7.76 -2.08
N VAL A 147 13.49 -7.48 -3.27
CA VAL A 147 13.93 -8.08 -4.52
C VAL A 147 14.33 -6.98 -5.50
N GLU A 148 15.53 -7.08 -6.06
CA GLU A 148 15.99 -6.19 -7.13
C GLU A 148 15.78 -6.89 -8.47
N VAL A 149 15.01 -6.27 -9.34
CA VAL A 149 14.60 -6.85 -10.63
C VAL A 149 14.79 -5.83 -11.75
N PRO A 150 15.03 -6.27 -13.00
CA PRO A 150 15.03 -5.36 -14.14
C PRO A 150 13.63 -4.74 -14.33
N MET A 151 13.58 -3.48 -14.77
CA MET A 151 12.32 -2.85 -15.17
C MET A 151 11.66 -3.65 -16.31
N GLY A 152 10.32 -3.73 -16.29
CA GLY A 152 9.55 -4.45 -17.30
C GLY A 152 9.42 -5.97 -17.11
N ILE A 153 10.03 -6.53 -16.07
CA ILE A 153 9.68 -7.88 -15.57
C ILE A 153 8.17 -7.94 -15.29
N THR A 154 7.53 -9.09 -15.47
CA THR A 154 6.09 -9.22 -15.21
C THR A 154 5.78 -9.38 -13.72
N LEU A 155 4.55 -9.04 -13.31
CA LEU A 155 4.07 -9.33 -11.94
C LEU A 155 4.10 -10.83 -11.66
N ARG A 156 3.81 -11.67 -12.67
CA ARG A 156 3.88 -13.12 -12.57
C ARG A 156 5.27 -13.60 -12.17
N GLU A 157 6.31 -13.15 -12.86
CA GLU A 157 7.70 -13.52 -12.56
C GLU A 157 8.08 -13.09 -11.14
N ILE A 158 7.75 -11.84 -10.74
CA ILE A 158 8.04 -11.37 -9.38
C ILE A 158 7.33 -12.24 -8.32
N ILE A 159 6.04 -12.51 -8.49
CA ILE A 159 5.23 -13.17 -7.44
C ILE A 159 5.47 -14.68 -7.40
N PHE A 160 5.45 -15.34 -8.57
CA PHE A 160 5.50 -16.81 -8.63
C PHE A 160 6.91 -17.36 -8.75
N GLU A 161 7.80 -16.74 -9.54
CA GLU A 161 9.15 -17.25 -9.71
C GLU A 161 10.08 -16.81 -8.58
N ILE A 162 10.08 -15.52 -8.25
CA ILE A 162 10.94 -14.97 -7.18
C ILE A 162 10.27 -15.16 -5.80
N GLY A 163 9.00 -14.75 -5.69
CA GLY A 163 8.21 -14.87 -4.46
C GLY A 163 7.82 -16.30 -4.09
N GLY A 164 7.98 -17.27 -5.00
CA GLY A 164 7.62 -18.66 -4.77
C GLY A 164 6.11 -18.91 -4.74
N GLY A 165 5.29 -17.98 -5.22
CA GLY A 165 3.84 -18.13 -5.31
C GLY A 165 3.11 -18.01 -3.97
N ILE A 166 1.82 -18.34 -3.99
CA ILE A 166 0.92 -18.18 -2.84
C ILE A 166 1.12 -19.35 -1.85
N PRO A 167 1.14 -19.09 -0.54
CA PRO A 167 1.21 -20.12 0.48
C PRO A 167 0.14 -21.19 0.32
N GLU A 168 0.49 -22.43 0.71
CA GLU A 168 -0.43 -23.58 0.74
C GLU A 168 -1.08 -23.94 -0.62
N GLY A 169 -0.57 -23.40 -1.73
CA GLY A 169 -1.11 -23.66 -3.07
C GLY A 169 -2.45 -22.98 -3.35
N ARG A 170 -2.77 -21.94 -2.57
CA ARG A 170 -3.96 -21.11 -2.75
C ARG A 170 -3.95 -20.30 -4.04
N GLU A 171 -5.10 -19.72 -4.36
CA GLU A 171 -5.26 -18.93 -5.57
C GLU A 171 -4.84 -17.47 -5.33
N PHE A 172 -4.10 -16.92 -6.29
CA PHE A 172 -3.80 -15.50 -6.30
C PHE A 172 -5.06 -14.72 -6.63
N LYS A 173 -5.39 -13.75 -5.80
CA LYS A 173 -6.53 -12.85 -6.03
C LYS A 173 -6.09 -11.52 -6.61
N ALA A 174 -5.14 -10.87 -5.95
CA ALA A 174 -4.73 -9.52 -6.32
C ALA A 174 -3.34 -9.15 -5.76
N VAL A 175 -2.75 -8.09 -6.33
CA VAL A 175 -1.56 -7.43 -5.79
C VAL A 175 -1.78 -5.94 -5.71
N GLN A 176 -1.45 -5.36 -4.56
CA GLN A 176 -1.41 -3.91 -4.37
C GLN A 176 -0.02 -3.41 -4.72
N THR A 177 0.10 -2.47 -5.66
CA THR A 177 1.40 -1.91 -6.08
C THR A 177 1.45 -0.40 -5.89
N GLY A 178 2.62 0.13 -5.51
CA GLY A 178 2.83 1.57 -5.36
C GLY A 178 2.83 2.10 -3.92
N GLY A 179 2.70 1.20 -2.93
CA GLY A 179 2.59 1.56 -1.51
C GLY A 179 1.17 2.02 -1.13
N PRO A 180 0.95 2.63 0.04
CA PRO A 180 -0.39 2.80 0.61
C PRO A 180 -1.42 3.56 -0.24
N SER A 181 -0.97 4.44 -1.14
CA SER A 181 -1.82 5.20 -2.08
C SER A 181 -1.86 4.59 -3.49
N GLY A 182 -1.37 3.36 -3.65
CA GLY A 182 -1.33 2.67 -4.93
C GLY A 182 -2.62 1.93 -5.24
N GLY A 183 -2.72 1.37 -6.45
CA GLY A 183 -3.89 0.60 -6.87
C GLY A 183 -3.75 -0.89 -6.57
N VAL A 184 -4.84 -1.62 -6.79
CA VAL A 184 -4.92 -3.07 -6.73
C VAL A 184 -5.06 -3.63 -8.14
N LEU A 185 -4.32 -4.69 -8.44
CA LEU A 185 -4.32 -5.37 -9.73
C LEU A 185 -4.76 -6.84 -9.56
N PRO A 186 -5.80 -7.29 -10.27
CA PRO A 186 -6.29 -8.67 -10.22
C PRO A 186 -5.44 -9.66 -11.03
N ALA A 187 -5.79 -10.94 -10.95
CA ALA A 187 -5.11 -12.06 -11.62
C ALA A 187 -4.95 -11.91 -13.13
N ASP A 188 -5.91 -11.30 -13.84
CA ASP A 188 -5.84 -11.10 -15.29
C ASP A 188 -4.79 -10.03 -15.72
N LYS A 189 -4.16 -9.36 -14.75
CA LYS A 189 -3.08 -8.38 -14.96
C LYS A 189 -1.70 -8.89 -14.62
N LEU A 190 -1.55 -10.17 -14.23
CA LEU A 190 -0.26 -10.74 -13.83
C LEU A 190 0.82 -10.69 -14.92
N ASP A 191 0.43 -10.76 -16.19
CA ASP A 191 1.35 -10.75 -17.33
C ASP A 191 1.70 -9.33 -17.80
N LEU A 192 1.26 -8.29 -17.08
CA LEU A 192 1.65 -6.92 -17.37
C LEU A 192 3.13 -6.70 -17.04
N PRO A 193 3.89 -6.02 -17.93
CA PRO A 193 5.22 -5.55 -17.59
C PRO A 193 5.16 -4.51 -16.46
N VAL A 194 6.09 -4.62 -15.53
CA VAL A 194 6.22 -3.71 -14.39
C VAL A 194 7.11 -2.53 -14.79
N ASP A 195 6.48 -1.52 -15.38
CA ASP A 195 7.08 -0.22 -15.70
C ASP A 195 6.17 0.95 -15.25
N PHE A 196 6.66 2.19 -15.41
CA PHE A 196 5.95 3.38 -14.91
C PHE A 196 4.61 3.61 -15.61
N ASP A 197 4.57 3.44 -16.93
CA ASP A 197 3.44 3.83 -17.76
C ASP A 197 2.35 2.75 -17.71
N THR A 198 2.72 1.48 -17.91
CA THR A 198 1.77 0.36 -17.96
C THR A 198 0.98 0.23 -16.67
N LEU A 199 1.64 0.38 -15.51
CA LEU A 199 0.94 0.31 -14.21
C LEU A 199 -0.02 1.48 -13.99
N THR A 200 0.34 2.66 -14.48
CA THR A 200 -0.50 3.87 -14.35
C THR A 200 -1.78 3.74 -15.17
N GLU A 201 -1.70 3.21 -16.39
CA GLU A 201 -2.85 3.00 -17.28
C GLU A 201 -3.92 2.07 -16.69
N VAL A 202 -3.51 1.09 -15.89
CA VAL A 202 -4.43 0.16 -15.24
C VAL A 202 -4.96 0.65 -13.89
N GLY A 203 -4.63 1.89 -13.49
CA GLY A 203 -5.10 2.47 -12.23
C GLY A 203 -4.30 2.01 -11.01
N SER A 204 -3.08 1.52 -11.22
CA SER A 204 -2.07 1.40 -10.17
C SER A 204 -0.96 2.43 -10.38
N MET A 205 0.19 2.26 -9.75
CA MET A 205 1.35 3.12 -9.99
C MET A 205 2.66 2.47 -9.57
N MET A 206 3.73 2.81 -10.28
CA MET A 206 5.09 2.59 -9.81
C MET A 206 5.42 3.64 -8.73
N GLY A 207 5.03 3.34 -7.49
CA GLY A 207 5.29 4.19 -6.33
C GLY A 207 6.61 3.85 -5.63
N SER A 208 6.54 3.56 -4.33
CA SER A 208 7.73 3.26 -3.50
C SER A 208 8.36 1.89 -3.76
N GLY A 209 7.80 1.08 -4.66
CA GLY A 209 8.19 -0.32 -4.86
C GLY A 209 7.57 -1.30 -3.85
N GLY A 210 6.59 -0.87 -3.04
CA GLY A 210 5.82 -1.80 -2.20
C GLY A 210 4.86 -2.65 -3.03
N MET A 211 4.88 -3.97 -2.79
CA MET A 211 3.96 -4.96 -3.37
C MET A 211 3.34 -5.81 -2.26
N VAL A 212 2.03 -5.72 -2.08
CA VAL A 212 1.27 -6.55 -1.13
C VAL A 212 0.46 -7.56 -1.91
N VAL A 213 0.89 -8.82 -1.89
CA VAL A 213 0.22 -9.96 -2.54
C VAL A 213 -0.95 -10.42 -1.66
N MET A 214 -2.08 -10.75 -2.28
CA MET A 214 -3.31 -11.13 -1.60
C MET A 214 -3.89 -12.40 -2.23
N ASP A 215 -4.28 -13.35 -1.39
CA ASP A 215 -4.92 -14.61 -1.79
C ASP A 215 -6.46 -14.51 -1.90
N ASP A 216 -7.10 -15.63 -2.25
CA ASP A 216 -8.55 -15.79 -2.40
C ASP A 216 -9.37 -15.50 -1.14
N GLU A 217 -8.74 -15.51 0.05
CA GLU A 217 -9.39 -15.22 1.33
C GLU A 217 -9.39 -13.73 1.69
N THR A 218 -8.75 -12.88 0.89
CA THR A 218 -8.66 -11.47 1.20
C THR A 218 -9.94 -10.73 0.79
N CYS A 219 -10.57 -9.98 1.69
CA CYS A 219 -11.72 -9.11 1.38
C CYS A 219 -11.26 -7.77 0.80
N MET A 220 -11.66 -7.44 -0.43
CA MET A 220 -11.17 -6.22 -1.10
C MET A 220 -11.69 -4.92 -0.47
N ILE A 221 -12.88 -4.95 0.14
CA ILE A 221 -13.41 -3.79 0.87
C ILE A 221 -12.58 -3.53 2.14
N GLN A 222 -12.14 -4.58 2.84
CA GLN A 222 -11.25 -4.44 4.01
C GLN A 222 -9.87 -3.92 3.62
N VAL A 223 -9.35 -4.35 2.47
CA VAL A 223 -8.09 -3.82 1.92
C VAL A 223 -8.21 -2.33 1.64
N ALA A 224 -9.25 -1.91 0.92
CA ALA A 224 -9.52 -0.51 0.64
C ALA A 224 -9.66 0.30 1.94
N LYS A 225 -10.42 -0.21 2.91
CA LYS A 225 -10.60 0.40 4.22
C LYS A 225 -9.28 0.57 4.96
N TYR A 226 -8.45 -0.47 5.04
CA TYR A 226 -7.16 -0.44 5.72
C TYR A 226 -6.25 0.67 5.17
N PHE A 227 -6.16 0.79 3.84
CA PHE A 227 -5.35 1.83 3.23
C PHE A 227 -5.95 3.22 3.40
N VAL A 228 -7.27 3.38 3.31
CA VAL A 228 -7.94 4.66 3.59
C VAL A 228 -7.72 5.10 5.03
N ASP A 229 -7.81 4.19 6.01
CA ASP A 229 -7.55 4.50 7.41
C ASP A 229 -6.09 4.92 7.64
N PHE A 230 -5.14 4.20 7.05
CA PHE A 230 -3.73 4.59 7.07
C PHE A 230 -3.52 6.00 6.47
N LEU A 231 -4.07 6.26 5.28
CA LEU A 231 -3.91 7.53 4.59
C LEU A 231 -4.61 8.69 5.31
N LYS A 232 -5.72 8.42 6.00
CA LYS A 232 -6.43 9.37 6.85
C LYS A 232 -5.54 9.83 8.01
N ASP A 233 -4.86 8.90 8.67
CA ASP A 233 -3.94 9.20 9.78
C ASP A 233 -2.65 9.89 9.30
N GLU A 234 -2.21 9.59 8.07
CA GLU A 234 -0.97 10.12 7.48
C GLU A 234 -1.17 11.39 6.63
N SER A 235 -2.42 11.87 6.51
CA SER A 235 -2.74 13.11 5.80
C SER A 235 -2.26 14.32 6.60
N CYS A 236 -1.62 15.28 5.92
CA CYS A 236 -1.28 16.56 6.55
C CYS A 236 -2.51 17.44 6.87
N GLY A 237 -3.70 17.09 6.38
CA GLY A 237 -4.94 17.83 6.65
C GLY A 237 -5.08 19.19 5.93
N LYS A 238 -4.10 19.61 5.11
CA LYS A 238 -4.08 20.95 4.51
C LYS A 238 -5.20 21.20 3.50
N CYS A 239 -5.38 20.30 2.53
CA CYS A 239 -6.39 20.48 1.48
C CYS A 239 -7.69 19.75 1.84
N THR A 240 -8.80 20.48 1.79
CA THR A 240 -10.15 19.96 2.06
C THR A 240 -10.50 18.69 1.28
N PRO A 241 -10.27 18.57 -0.04
CA PRO A 241 -10.64 17.36 -0.77
C PRO A 241 -9.98 16.11 -0.20
N CYS A 242 -8.67 16.14 0.07
CA CYS A 242 -7.99 15.00 0.71
C CYS A 242 -8.44 14.78 2.16
N ARG A 243 -8.46 15.84 2.98
CA ARG A 243 -8.76 15.75 4.42
C ARG A 243 -10.16 15.20 4.68
N GLU A 244 -11.18 15.82 4.08
CA GLU A 244 -12.57 15.42 4.28
C GLU A 244 -12.96 14.23 3.41
N GLY A 245 -12.38 14.11 2.22
CA GLY A 245 -12.64 12.99 1.32
C GLY A 245 -12.20 11.65 1.92
N LEU A 246 -11.02 11.57 2.54
CA LEU A 246 -10.57 10.36 3.24
C LEU A 246 -11.51 9.97 4.40
N VAL A 247 -12.03 10.95 5.15
CA VAL A 247 -13.01 10.69 6.21
C VAL A 247 -14.32 10.18 5.62
N ALA A 248 -14.79 10.77 4.52
CA ALA A 248 -16.02 10.34 3.84
C ALA A 248 -15.89 8.91 3.29
N LEU A 249 -14.80 8.61 2.57
CA LEU A 249 -14.50 7.28 2.06
C LEU A 249 -14.44 6.25 3.21
N GLY A 250 -13.69 6.56 4.27
CA GLY A 250 -13.57 5.67 5.44
C GLY A 250 -14.93 5.40 6.10
N THR A 251 -15.77 6.43 6.25
CA THR A 251 -17.10 6.29 6.84
C THR A 251 -18.02 5.39 6.00
N ILE A 252 -17.96 5.48 4.67
CA ILE A 252 -18.75 4.62 3.80
C ILE A 252 -18.23 3.18 3.85
N LEU A 253 -16.91 2.98 3.81
CA LEU A 253 -16.29 1.65 3.91
C LEU A 253 -16.56 0.99 5.27
N ASP A 254 -16.53 1.75 6.37
CA ASP A 254 -16.92 1.31 7.70
C ASP A 254 -18.37 0.81 7.71
N ARG A 255 -19.28 1.57 7.09
CA ARG A 255 -20.69 1.22 6.98
C ARG A 255 -20.89 -0.09 6.19
N ILE A 256 -20.27 -0.20 5.02
CA ILE A 256 -20.35 -1.41 4.18
C ILE A 256 -19.80 -2.64 4.93
N THR A 257 -18.62 -2.51 5.55
CA THR A 257 -17.98 -3.63 6.27
C THR A 257 -18.67 -4.02 7.58
N SER A 258 -19.53 -3.13 8.12
CA SER A 258 -20.35 -3.38 9.32
C SER A 258 -21.74 -3.93 9.01
N GLY A 259 -22.09 -4.14 7.73
CA GLY A 259 -23.40 -4.65 7.32
C GLY A 259 -24.51 -3.62 7.19
N ASP A 260 -24.17 -2.33 7.27
CA ASP A 260 -25.10 -1.21 7.14
C ASP A 260 -25.02 -0.56 5.74
N GLY A 261 -24.41 -1.24 4.77
CA GLY A 261 -24.22 -0.76 3.39
C GLY A 261 -25.54 -0.40 2.72
N ARG A 262 -25.51 0.61 1.84
CA ARG A 262 -26.71 1.15 1.18
C ARG A 262 -26.53 1.20 -0.34
N GLU A 263 -27.64 1.05 -1.05
CA GLU A 263 -27.68 1.38 -2.48
C GLU A 263 -27.26 2.84 -2.68
N GLY A 264 -26.36 3.10 -3.63
CA GLY A 264 -25.72 4.41 -3.83
C GLY A 264 -24.35 4.57 -3.17
N ASP A 265 -23.94 3.67 -2.27
CA ASP A 265 -22.65 3.79 -1.58
C ASP A 265 -21.45 3.64 -2.51
N ILE A 266 -21.55 2.78 -3.53
CA ILE A 266 -20.50 2.58 -4.54
C ILE A 266 -20.32 3.88 -5.34
N GLU A 267 -21.42 4.47 -5.80
CA GLU A 267 -21.42 5.69 -6.60
C GLU A 267 -20.86 6.88 -5.80
N LEU A 268 -21.17 6.97 -4.50
CA LEU A 268 -20.59 7.98 -3.61
C LEU A 268 -19.07 7.79 -3.41
N LEU A 269 -18.61 6.53 -3.26
CA LEU A 269 -17.18 6.24 -3.18
C LEU A 269 -16.44 6.65 -4.46
N GLU A 270 -17.02 6.35 -5.63
CA GLU A 270 -16.47 6.75 -6.93
C GLU A 270 -16.43 8.29 -7.08
N GLU A 271 -17.53 8.97 -6.75
CA GLU A 271 -17.63 10.43 -6.83
C GLU A 271 -16.62 11.13 -5.91
N TYR A 272 -16.55 10.73 -4.64
CA TYR A 272 -15.60 11.31 -3.69
C TYR A 272 -14.15 10.98 -4.06
N GLY A 273 -13.89 9.75 -4.50
CA GLY A 273 -12.58 9.33 -4.95
C GLY A 273 -12.09 10.15 -6.14
N GLN A 274 -12.93 10.32 -7.17
CA GLN A 274 -12.58 11.10 -8.35
C GLN A 274 -12.33 12.58 -8.01
N ASN A 275 -13.19 13.17 -7.16
CA ASN A 275 -13.01 14.54 -6.68
C ASN A 275 -11.68 14.72 -5.92
N MET A 276 -11.28 13.73 -5.11
CA MET A 276 -9.98 13.73 -4.45
C MET A 276 -8.82 13.70 -5.44
N CYS A 277 -8.91 12.85 -6.46
CA CYS A 277 -7.89 12.72 -7.52
C CYS A 277 -7.67 14.04 -8.25
N GLU A 278 -8.74 14.75 -8.58
CA GLU A 278 -8.66 15.99 -9.37
C GLU A 278 -8.33 17.24 -8.55
N CYS A 279 -8.82 17.31 -7.30
CA CYS A 279 -8.81 18.56 -6.53
C CYS A 279 -7.72 18.60 -5.44
N SER A 280 -7.04 17.50 -5.15
CA SER A 280 -6.03 17.46 -4.10
C SER A 280 -4.73 18.19 -4.48
N LEU A 281 -4.10 18.82 -3.48
CA LEU A 281 -2.93 19.68 -3.67
C LEU A 281 -1.66 18.90 -4.05
N CYS A 282 -1.41 17.77 -3.40
CA CYS A 282 -0.21 16.97 -3.57
C CYS A 282 -0.52 15.60 -4.16
N ALA A 283 0.49 14.96 -4.76
CA ALA A 283 0.35 13.64 -5.37
C ALA A 283 -0.24 12.60 -4.40
N LEU A 284 0.13 12.64 -3.12
CA LEU A 284 -0.45 11.75 -2.11
C LEU A 284 -1.97 11.88 -2.02
N GLY A 285 -2.50 13.10 -1.97
CA GLY A 285 -3.95 13.31 -1.95
C GLY A 285 -4.63 12.94 -3.27
N GLN A 286 -3.91 13.12 -4.39
CA GLN A 286 -4.42 12.76 -5.73
C GLN A 286 -4.49 11.24 -5.95
N THR A 287 -3.64 10.46 -5.27
CA THR A 287 -3.63 9.00 -5.39
C THR A 287 -4.25 8.29 -4.19
N ALA A 288 -4.61 9.03 -3.14
CA ALA A 288 -5.15 8.45 -1.90
C ALA A 288 -6.45 7.65 -2.10
N ALA A 289 -7.22 7.95 -3.16
CA ALA A 289 -8.44 7.21 -3.49
C ALA A 289 -8.19 5.96 -4.36
N ASN A 290 -6.97 5.75 -4.88
CA ASN A 290 -6.66 4.64 -5.78
C ASN A 290 -6.99 3.26 -5.18
N PRO A 291 -6.70 2.96 -3.90
CA PRO A 291 -7.10 1.68 -3.32
C PRO A 291 -8.61 1.43 -3.44
N VAL A 292 -9.44 2.46 -3.26
CA VAL A 292 -10.91 2.36 -3.36
C VAL A 292 -11.36 2.25 -4.81
N LEU A 293 -10.88 3.14 -5.68
CA LEU A 293 -11.31 3.17 -7.08
C LEU A 293 -10.90 1.90 -7.82
N SER A 294 -9.70 1.38 -7.55
CA SER A 294 -9.22 0.13 -8.17
C SER A 294 -9.96 -1.11 -7.65
N THR A 295 -10.25 -1.20 -6.35
CA THR A 295 -11.04 -2.33 -5.84
C THR A 295 -12.49 -2.29 -6.32
N ILE A 296 -13.10 -1.11 -6.46
CA ILE A 296 -14.44 -1.01 -7.09
C ILE A 296 -14.36 -1.41 -8.56
N LYS A 297 -13.34 -0.97 -9.30
CA LYS A 297 -13.18 -1.29 -10.73
C LYS A 297 -13.05 -2.79 -10.98
N TYR A 298 -12.28 -3.50 -10.16
CA TYR A 298 -11.90 -4.90 -10.40
C TYR A 298 -12.69 -5.92 -9.58
N PHE A 299 -13.27 -5.51 -8.45
CA PHE A 299 -13.97 -6.38 -7.51
C PHE A 299 -15.32 -5.80 -7.10
N ARG A 300 -16.01 -5.14 -8.04
CA ARG A 300 -17.33 -4.52 -7.81
C ARG A 300 -18.32 -5.52 -7.23
N GLU A 301 -18.28 -6.77 -7.68
CA GLU A 301 -19.18 -7.81 -7.18
C GLU A 301 -19.07 -8.01 -5.66
N GLU A 302 -17.88 -7.85 -5.06
CA GLU A 302 -17.74 -7.97 -3.61
C GLU A 302 -18.43 -6.82 -2.88
N TYR A 303 -18.38 -5.59 -3.43
CA TYR A 303 -19.11 -4.47 -2.86
C TYR A 303 -20.62 -4.69 -2.94
N GLU A 304 -21.11 -5.19 -4.07
CA GLU A 304 -22.52 -5.50 -4.26
C GLU A 304 -22.97 -6.65 -3.34
N GLU A 305 -22.15 -7.68 -3.12
CA GLU A 305 -22.39 -8.75 -2.15
C GLU A 305 -22.53 -8.19 -0.72
N HIS A 306 -21.62 -7.30 -0.31
CA HIS A 306 -21.66 -6.71 1.03
C HIS A 306 -22.90 -5.84 1.23
N ILE A 307 -23.30 -5.07 0.21
CA ILE A 307 -24.43 -4.13 0.29
C ILE A 307 -25.78 -4.84 0.17
N ARG A 308 -25.94 -5.75 -0.79
CA ARG A 308 -27.24 -6.35 -1.13
C ARG A 308 -27.53 -7.63 -0.36
N GLU A 309 -26.52 -8.48 -0.21
CA GLU A 309 -26.67 -9.79 0.41
C GLU A 309 -26.31 -9.77 1.90
N GLY A 310 -25.59 -8.73 2.34
CA GLY A 310 -25.08 -8.64 3.70
C GLY A 310 -24.20 -9.84 4.01
N LYS A 311 -23.29 -10.15 3.09
CA LYS A 311 -22.38 -11.30 3.12
C LYS A 311 -20.96 -10.84 2.76
N CYS A 312 -19.97 -11.54 3.30
CA CYS A 312 -18.58 -11.39 2.93
C CYS A 312 -18.01 -12.77 2.56
N SER A 313 -17.86 -13.07 1.27
CA SER A 313 -17.32 -14.37 0.82
C SER A 313 -15.93 -14.71 1.36
N ALA A 314 -15.11 -13.68 1.62
CA ALA A 314 -13.79 -13.80 2.23
C ALA A 314 -13.81 -14.06 3.76
N LEU A 315 -14.98 -13.98 4.40
CA LEU A 315 -15.18 -14.20 5.85
C LEU A 315 -14.28 -13.31 6.76
N LYS A 316 -13.89 -12.13 6.29
CA LYS A 316 -13.09 -11.17 7.09
C LYS A 316 -13.96 -10.14 7.81
N CYS A 317 -15.10 -9.73 7.22
CA CYS A 317 -16.03 -8.78 7.83
C CYS A 317 -16.94 -9.48 8.83
N LYS A 318 -16.56 -9.52 10.12
CA LYS A 318 -17.30 -10.26 11.17
C LYS A 318 -18.80 -9.99 11.20
N ALA A 319 -19.22 -8.74 11.02
CA ALA A 319 -20.63 -8.34 11.04
C ALA A 319 -21.45 -8.96 9.89
N LEU A 320 -20.80 -9.44 8.83
CA LEU A 320 -21.42 -10.03 7.65
C LEU A 320 -21.37 -11.57 7.65
N ILE A 321 -20.78 -12.17 8.68
CA ILE A 321 -20.63 -13.63 8.76
C ILE A 321 -21.89 -14.23 9.39
N LYS A 322 -22.66 -15.00 8.61
CA LYS A 322 -23.85 -15.68 9.13
C LYS A 322 -23.52 -17.14 9.42
N TYR A 323 -24.12 -17.69 10.47
CA TYR A 323 -23.95 -19.10 10.83
C TYR A 323 -25.29 -19.82 10.70
N ARG A 324 -25.30 -20.97 10.02
CA ARG A 324 -26.49 -21.81 9.86
C ARG A 324 -26.21 -23.22 10.32
N ILE A 325 -27.20 -23.85 10.95
CA ILE A 325 -27.10 -25.25 11.35
C ILE A 325 -27.58 -26.14 10.21
N ILE A 326 -26.75 -27.09 9.81
CA ILE A 326 -27.07 -28.10 8.80
C ILE A 326 -27.92 -29.17 9.49
N ALA A 327 -29.20 -29.19 9.12
CA ALA A 327 -30.23 -30.09 9.61
C ALA A 327 -29.78 -31.57 9.66
N ASP A 328 -29.15 -32.05 8.58
CA ASP A 328 -28.78 -33.46 8.41
C ASP A 328 -27.60 -33.89 9.29
N ASN A 329 -26.73 -32.95 9.65
CA ASN A 329 -25.54 -33.23 10.46
C ASN A 329 -25.79 -32.99 11.97
N CYS A 330 -26.85 -32.26 12.32
CA CYS A 330 -27.12 -31.86 13.70
C CYS A 330 -27.73 -33.01 14.50
N THR A 331 -26.98 -33.54 15.48
CA THR A 331 -27.45 -34.61 16.39
C THR A 331 -28.23 -34.11 17.61
N GLY A 332 -28.40 -32.79 17.77
CA GLY A 332 -29.12 -32.21 18.90
C GLY A 332 -28.39 -32.34 20.25
N CYS A 333 -27.05 -32.34 20.24
CA CYS A 333 -26.22 -32.53 21.44
C CYS A 333 -26.16 -31.32 22.39
N THR A 334 -26.70 -30.16 22.01
CA THR A 334 -26.75 -28.90 22.80
C THR A 334 -25.42 -28.20 23.12
N ILE A 335 -24.29 -28.74 22.66
CA ILE A 335 -22.96 -28.15 22.95
C ILE A 335 -22.84 -26.73 22.38
N CYS A 336 -23.33 -26.49 21.16
CA CYS A 336 -23.31 -25.16 20.54
C CYS A 336 -24.15 -24.14 21.34
N ALA A 337 -25.35 -24.51 21.79
CA ALA A 337 -26.21 -23.64 22.58
C ALA A 337 -25.63 -23.31 23.95
N ARG A 338 -25.06 -24.28 24.66
CA ARG A 338 -24.44 -24.07 25.98
C ARG A 338 -23.22 -23.16 25.96
N ASN A 339 -22.50 -23.12 24.83
CA ASN A 339 -21.32 -22.29 24.67
C ASN A 339 -21.63 -20.96 23.95
N CYS A 340 -22.90 -20.69 23.62
CA CYS A 340 -23.28 -19.43 23.01
C CYS A 340 -23.24 -18.31 24.06
N PRO A 341 -22.40 -17.27 23.90
CA PRO A 341 -22.25 -16.22 24.91
C PRO A 341 -23.48 -15.31 25.06
N VAL A 342 -24.42 -15.38 24.11
CA VAL A 342 -25.59 -14.49 23.99
C VAL A 342 -26.90 -15.27 23.84
N ASP A 343 -26.87 -16.58 24.12
CA ASP A 343 -28.04 -17.47 24.06
C ASP A 343 -28.83 -17.38 22.73
N ALA A 344 -28.10 -17.19 21.62
CA ALA A 344 -28.67 -17.04 20.27
C ALA A 344 -29.05 -18.38 19.61
N ILE A 345 -28.87 -19.52 20.27
CA ILE A 345 -29.14 -20.85 19.67
C ILE A 345 -30.29 -21.52 20.40
N ALA A 346 -31.41 -21.67 19.70
CA ALA A 346 -32.58 -22.39 20.19
C ALA A 346 -32.52 -23.87 19.79
N GLY A 347 -33.01 -24.77 20.63
CA GLY A 347 -33.08 -26.20 20.37
C GLY A 347 -33.01 -27.02 21.66
N SER A 348 -33.74 -28.13 21.72
CA SER A 348 -33.70 -29.04 22.87
C SER A 348 -32.92 -30.33 22.56
N LEU A 349 -32.78 -31.20 23.56
CA LEU A 349 -31.98 -32.41 23.43
C LEU A 349 -32.58 -33.35 22.39
N LYS A 350 -31.76 -33.80 21.41
CA LYS A 350 -32.18 -34.57 20.22
C LYS A 350 -33.05 -33.80 19.20
N GLU A 351 -33.17 -32.49 19.33
CA GLU A 351 -33.83 -31.64 18.33
C GLU A 351 -32.80 -30.85 17.52
N GLN A 352 -33.20 -30.45 16.31
CA GLN A 352 -32.40 -29.54 15.49
C GLN A 352 -32.30 -28.18 16.16
N HIS A 353 -31.08 -27.65 16.14
CA HIS A 353 -30.80 -26.34 16.70
C HIS A 353 -30.93 -25.28 15.60
N ILE A 354 -31.38 -24.09 15.97
CA ILE A 354 -31.56 -22.94 15.07
C ILE A 354 -30.84 -21.75 15.68
N ILE A 355 -30.05 -21.04 14.86
CA ILE A 355 -29.34 -19.83 15.28
C ILE A 355 -30.21 -18.62 14.94
N ASP A 356 -30.62 -17.90 15.97
CA ASP A 356 -31.27 -16.60 15.91
C ASP A 356 -30.24 -15.56 15.45
N GLN A 357 -30.37 -15.11 14.19
CA GLN A 357 -29.40 -14.18 13.60
C GLN A 357 -29.46 -12.80 14.23
N ASP A 358 -30.60 -12.37 14.78
CA ASP A 358 -30.77 -11.05 15.38
C ASP A 358 -30.05 -10.94 16.73
N LYS A 359 -29.84 -12.08 17.41
CA LYS A 359 -29.07 -12.16 18.66
C LYS A 359 -27.62 -12.55 18.46
N CYS A 360 -27.29 -13.17 17.32
CA CYS A 360 -25.96 -13.70 17.07
C CYS A 360 -24.93 -12.56 17.00
N ILE A 361 -23.87 -12.65 17.80
CA ILE A 361 -22.75 -11.69 17.76
C ILE A 361 -21.61 -12.17 16.83
N HIS A 362 -21.90 -13.12 15.94
CA HIS A 362 -20.98 -13.63 14.91
C HIS A 362 -19.63 -14.14 15.46
N CYS A 363 -19.62 -14.71 16.67
CA CYS A 363 -18.38 -15.09 17.37
C CYS A 363 -17.74 -16.40 16.89
N GLY A 364 -18.43 -17.23 16.10
CA GLY A 364 -17.89 -18.49 15.57
C GLY A 364 -17.80 -19.67 16.55
N VAL A 365 -18.00 -19.44 17.86
CA VAL A 365 -17.88 -20.48 18.90
C VAL A 365 -18.73 -21.72 18.58
N CYS A 366 -19.93 -21.53 18.03
CA CYS A 366 -20.82 -22.63 17.66
C CYS A 366 -20.21 -23.59 16.62
N ARG A 367 -19.40 -23.07 15.69
CA ARG A 367 -18.67 -23.86 14.69
C ARG A 367 -17.49 -24.60 15.31
N GLU A 368 -16.72 -23.90 16.15
CA GLU A 368 -15.52 -24.47 16.80
C GLU A 368 -15.85 -25.65 17.71
N VAL A 369 -16.95 -25.59 18.46
CA VAL A 369 -17.36 -26.65 19.39
C VAL A 369 -18.16 -27.77 18.72
N CYS A 370 -18.47 -27.65 17.42
CA CYS A 370 -19.30 -28.63 16.72
C CYS A 370 -18.49 -29.83 16.24
N ASN A 371 -18.59 -30.96 16.95
CA ASN A 371 -17.91 -32.21 16.57
C ASN A 371 -18.51 -32.92 15.34
N PHE A 372 -19.61 -32.42 14.79
CA PHE A 372 -20.36 -33.08 13.72
C PHE A 372 -20.38 -32.29 12.40
N ASN A 373 -19.59 -31.21 12.29
CA ASN A 373 -19.60 -30.31 11.14
C ASN A 373 -21.04 -29.88 10.76
N ALA A 374 -21.86 -29.61 11.78
CA ALA A 374 -23.26 -29.24 11.62
C ALA A 374 -23.47 -27.73 11.62
N VAL A 375 -22.41 -26.92 11.62
CA VAL A 375 -22.49 -25.45 11.54
C VAL A 375 -21.77 -25.00 10.28
N GLU A 376 -22.55 -24.48 9.34
CA GLU A 376 -22.12 -23.87 8.11
C GLU A 376 -21.92 -22.36 8.31
N VAL A 377 -20.95 -21.80 7.60
CA VAL A 377 -20.75 -20.36 7.50
C VAL A 377 -21.31 -19.90 6.16
N LEU A 378 -22.20 -18.92 6.19
CA LEU A 378 -22.89 -18.40 5.02
C LEU A 378 -22.28 -17.09 4.53
#